data_AF-A0A7X5N4M0-F1
#
_entry.id   AF-A0A7X5N4M0-F1
#
_cell.length_a   1.000
_cell.length_b   1.000
_cell.length_c   1.000
_cell.angle_alpha   90.00
_cell.angle_beta   90.00
_cell.angle_gamma   90.00
#
_symmetry.space_group_name_H-M   'P 1'
#
loop_
_entity.id
_entity.type
_entity.pdbx_description
1 polymer ?
#
loop_
_entity_poly.entity_id
_entity_poly.type
_entity_poly.pdbx_seq_one_letter_code
_entity_poly.pdbx_strand_id
1 'polypeptide(L)' 'MLGTLHNLWYYEKLMADMRAAIAAGTFVQFRRSFYAARGATTPPLTGETS' A
#
# COMPACT_ATOMS: atom_id res chain seq x y z
N MET A 1 -5.78 -25.74 -3.76
CA MET A 1 -4.92 -24.74 -3.07
C MET A 1 -4.89 -23.41 -3.83
N LEU A 2 -6.06 -22.83 -4.14
CA LEU A 2 -6.12 -21.63 -4.99
C LEU A 2 -5.98 -20.32 -4.19
N GLY A 3 -6.33 -20.33 -2.90
CA GLY A 3 -6.22 -19.16 -2.03
C GLY A 3 -4.78 -18.85 -1.59
N THR A 4 -3.95 -19.85 -1.33
CA THR A 4 -2.63 -19.64 -0.68
C THR A 4 -1.61 -18.98 -1.60
N LEU A 5 -1.44 -19.48 -2.83
CA LEU A 5 -0.49 -18.91 -3.80
C LEU A 5 -0.96 -17.56 -4.34
N HIS A 6 -2.26 -17.40 -4.57
CA HIS A 6 -2.83 -16.13 -4.99
C HIS A 6 -2.62 -15.04 -3.93
N ASN A 7 -2.87 -15.37 -2.66
CA ASN A 7 -2.61 -14.45 -1.54
C ASN A 7 -1.13 -14.08 -1.46
N LEU A 8 -0.23 -15.06 -1.57
CA LEU A 8 1.21 -14.79 -1.52
C LEU A 8 1.63 -13.84 -2.63
N TRP A 9 1.27 -14.15 -3.88
CA TRP A 9 1.59 -13.29 -5.02
C TRP A 9 1.02 -11.88 -4.85
N TYR A 10 -0.22 -11.77 -4.35
CA TYR A 10 -0.85 -10.48 -4.08
C TYR A 10 -0.04 -9.66 -3.06
N TYR A 11 0.39 -10.28 -1.96
CA TYR A 11 1.20 -9.59 -0.96
C TYR A 11 2.61 -9.26 -1.47
N GLU A 12 3.25 -10.15 -2.22
CA GLU A 12 4.56 -9.88 -2.82
C GLU A 12 4.50 -8.70 -3.79
N LYS A 13 3.47 -8.66 -4.64
CA LYS A 13 3.23 -7.56 -5.58
C LYS A 13 2.94 -6.26 -4.82
N LEU A 14 2.08 -6.30 -3.81
CA LEU A 14 1.79 -5.15 -2.96
C LEU A 14 3.06 -4.56 -2.33
N MET A 15 3.92 -5.40 -1.79
CA MET A 15 5.17 -4.96 -1.16
C MET A 15 6.18 -4.44 -2.18
N ALA A 16 6.20 -4.99 -3.40
CA ALA A 16 7.03 -4.48 -4.49
C ALA A 16 6.61 -3.05 -4.89
N ASP A 17 5.31 -2.81 -5.07
CA ASP A 17 4.77 -1.50 -5.43
C ASP A 17 5.00 -0.47 -4.32
N MET A 18 4.86 -0.88 -3.06
CA MET A 18 5.17 -0.06 -1.90
C MET A 18 6.65 0.37 -1.88
N ARG A 19 7.59 -0.57 -2.11
CA ARG A 19 9.03 -0.26 -2.16
C ARG A 19 9.37 0.68 -3.32
N ALA A 20 8.75 0.50 -4.47
CA ALA A 20 8.93 1.39 -5.62
C ALA A 20 8.46 2.82 -5.30
N ALA A 21 7.31 2.97 -4.65
CA ALA A 21 6.78 4.27 -4.25
C ALA A 21 7.68 4.97 -3.21
N ILE A 22 8.26 4.21 -2.28
CA ILE A 22 9.25 4.74 -1.32
C ILE A 22 10.49 5.24 -2.06
N ALA A 23 11.05 4.44 -2.97
CA ALA A 23 12.23 4.82 -3.75
C ALA A 23 11.99 6.07 -4.61
N ALA A 24 10.77 6.23 -5.13
CA ALA A 24 10.36 7.39 -5.92
C ALA A 24 9.89 8.60 -5.07
N GLY A 25 9.86 8.49 -3.74
CA GLY A 25 9.35 9.55 -2.86
C GLY A 25 7.83 9.81 -2.96
N THR A 26 7.07 8.86 -3.52
CA THR A 26 5.61 8.96 -3.78
C THR A 26 4.78 8.07 -2.85
N PHE A 27 5.33 7.67 -1.71
CA PHE A 27 4.69 6.75 -0.77
C PHE A 27 3.32 7.24 -0.24
N VAL A 28 3.16 8.55 -0.04
CA VAL A 28 1.90 9.13 0.44
C VAL A 28 0.78 8.97 -0.60
N GLN A 29 1.11 9.16 -1.89
CA GLN A 29 0.18 8.95 -3.01
C GLN A 29 -0.21 7.48 -3.11
N PHE A 30 0.77 6.57 -2.99
CA PHE A 30 0.52 5.12 -3.00
C PHE A 30 -0.49 4.72 -1.90
N ARG A 31 -0.31 5.18 -0.66
CA ARG A 31 -1.24 4.91 0.45
C ARG A 31 -2.64 5.41 0.11
N ARG A 32 -2.78 6.65 -0.37
CA ARG A 32 -4.09 7.21 -0.72
C ARG A 32 -4.83 6.36 -1.73
N SER A 33 -4.16 5.97 -2.81
CA SER A 33 -4.75 5.09 -3.83
C SER A 33 -5.10 3.71 -3.25
N PHE A 34 -4.23 3.15 -2.41
CA PHE A 34 -4.44 1.85 -1.77
C PHE A 34 -5.67 1.82 -0.84
N TYR A 35 -5.88 2.86 -0.03
CA TYR A 35 -7.04 2.95 0.86
C TYR A 35 -8.32 3.33 0.09
N ALA A 36 -8.24 4.23 -0.90
CA ALA A 36 -9.36 4.61 -1.75
C ALA A 36 -9.93 3.40 -2.52
N ALA A 37 -9.07 2.54 -3.06
CA ALA A 37 -9.49 1.30 -3.74
C ALA A 37 -10.26 0.32 -2.82
N ARG A 38 -10.17 0.49 -1.50
CA ARG A 38 -10.89 -0.30 -0.48
C ARG A 38 -12.05 0.44 0.17
N GLY A 39 -12.38 1.65 -0.31
CA GLY A 39 -13.40 2.50 0.31
C GLY A 39 -13.04 2.95 1.73
N ALA A 40 -11.75 2.98 2.07
CA ALA A 40 -11.25 3.32 3.39
C ALA A 40 -10.56 4.70 3.38
N THR A 41 -10.59 5.38 4.52
CA THR A 41 -9.84 6.62 4.73
C THR A 41 -8.37 6.29 4.99
N THR A 42 -7.46 7.06 4.39
CA THR A 42 -6.02 6.90 4.65
C THR A 42 -5.70 7.39 6.06
N PRO A 43 -5.15 6.54 6.95
CA PRO A 43 -4.73 6.98 8.27
C PRO A 43 -3.59 8.02 8.15
N PRO A 44 -3.49 8.98 9.08
CA PRO A 44 -2.37 9.92 9.11
C PRO A 44 -1.05 9.18 9.34
N LEU A 45 0.05 9.73 8.84
CA LEU A 45 1.39 9.29 9.26
C LEU A 45 1.68 9.83 10.66
N THR A 46 2.32 9.02 11.50
CA THR A 46 2.75 9.43 12.84
C THR A 46 3.72 10.62 12.70
N GLY A 47 3.29 11.81 13.13
CA GLY A 47 4.06 13.06 12.98
C GLY A 47 3.46 14.11 12.01
N GLU A 48 2.36 13.82 11.31
CA GLU A 48 1.65 14.82 10.48
C GLU A 48 0.67 15.70 11.27
N THR A 49 0.39 15.39 12.54
CA THR A 49 -0.56 16.12 13.41
C THR A 49 0.13 17.14 14.32
N SER A 50 1.14 17.85 13.82
CA SER A 50 1.77 18.99 14.53
C SER A 50 1.40 20.31 13.88
#